data_AF-A0A4Q9B475-F1
#
_entry.id   AF-A0A4Q9B475-F1
#
_cell.length_a   1.000
_cell.length_b   1.000
_cell.length_c   1.000
_cell.angle_alpha   90.00
_cell.angle_beta   90.00
_cell.angle_gamma   90.00
#
_symmetry.space_group_name_H-M   'P 1'
#
loop_
_entity.id
_entity.type
_entity.pdbx_description
1 polymer ?
#
loop_
_entity_poly.entity_id
_entity_poly.type
_entity_poly.pdbx_seq_one_letter_code
_entity_poly.pdbx_strand_id
1 'polypeptide(L)'
;MEGDLNTIPLTQVLELIHTHRRSGGLELRAGRLPLSLRLSAGEVVGAAILDWEGLEALLAFPLHPREGSFRFQPAPPSPERPFLPFPALMGEWARVNDEWDRFRTLVDSPSRVLEAIRPKEPYGVFQGGKSVRAAAKAWGVPLLIAMERAYMGVREGDLYPLRRYAWYALRIRHQGRRSRTLEEFGHLLSLLDGSRNLGEVIAEGVPVGLVRRYLVQALAAGEVMPPGRGWLLRDLTWEMEREGEPTPP
;
A
#
# COMPACT_ATOMS: atom_id res chain seq x y z
N MET A 1 -1.05 3.54 -25.65
CA MET A 1 -1.67 2.19 -25.54
C MET A 1 -2.42 2.18 -24.23
N GLU A 2 -3.70 1.87 -24.23
CA GLU A 2 -4.54 1.87 -23.02
C GLU A 2 -5.56 0.73 -23.09
N GLY A 3 -6.06 0.32 -21.94
CA GLY A 3 -7.05 -0.76 -21.84
C GLY A 3 -7.28 -1.20 -20.40
N ASP A 4 -8.04 -2.29 -20.25
CA ASP A 4 -8.43 -2.86 -18.96
C ASP A 4 -7.61 -4.10 -18.61
N LEU A 5 -7.23 -4.20 -17.34
CA LEU A 5 -6.40 -5.30 -16.80
C LEU A 5 -7.16 -6.63 -16.74
N ASN A 6 -8.49 -6.59 -16.75
CA ASN A 6 -9.37 -7.76 -16.83
C ASN A 6 -9.33 -8.38 -18.24
N THR A 7 -8.95 -7.58 -19.25
CA THR A 7 -8.88 -8.01 -20.66
C THR A 7 -7.45 -8.36 -21.05
N ILE A 8 -6.49 -7.52 -20.67
CA ILE A 8 -5.06 -7.72 -20.94
C ILE A 8 -4.33 -7.71 -19.59
N PRO A 9 -3.90 -8.88 -19.08
CA PRO A 9 -3.18 -8.97 -17.81
C PRO A 9 -1.95 -8.07 -17.77
N LEU A 10 -1.65 -7.52 -16.59
CA LEU A 10 -0.51 -6.64 -16.36
C LEU A 10 0.81 -7.24 -16.86
N THR A 11 1.02 -8.54 -16.61
CA THR A 11 2.21 -9.26 -17.07
C THR A 11 2.39 -9.20 -18.58
N GLN A 12 1.30 -9.37 -19.35
CA GLN A 12 1.33 -9.28 -20.82
C GLN A 12 1.61 -7.86 -21.31
N VAL A 13 1.06 -6.84 -20.64
CA VAL A 13 1.35 -5.43 -20.96
C VAL A 13 2.84 -5.14 -20.78
N LEU A 14 3.40 -5.61 -19.66
CA LEU A 14 4.82 -5.45 -19.33
C LEU A 14 5.73 -6.21 -20.30
N GLU A 15 5.40 -7.47 -20.62
CA GLU A 15 6.12 -8.28 -21.60
C GLU A 15 6.12 -7.61 -22.98
N LEU A 16 4.98 -7.10 -23.44
CA LEU A 16 4.88 -6.39 -24.71
C LEU A 16 5.81 -5.17 -24.75
N ILE A 17 5.84 -4.38 -23.66
CA ILE A 17 6.74 -3.23 -23.56
C ILE A 17 8.20 -3.67 -23.58
N HIS A 18 8.53 -4.72 -22.83
CA HIS A 18 9.88 -5.29 -22.75
C HIS A 18 10.37 -5.82 -24.10
N THR A 19 9.61 -6.71 -24.74
CA THR A 19 9.96 -7.33 -26.02
C THR A 19 10.16 -6.30 -27.13
N HIS A 20 9.35 -5.24 -27.14
CA HIS A 20 9.49 -4.14 -28.10
C HIS A 20 10.43 -3.02 -27.65
N ARG A 21 11.14 -3.19 -26.52
CA ARG A 21 12.08 -2.23 -25.94
C ARG A 21 11.51 -0.81 -25.86
N ARG A 22 10.24 -0.66 -25.49
CA ARG A 22 9.59 0.66 -25.47
C ARG A 22 10.05 1.45 -24.24
N SER A 23 10.16 2.76 -24.43
CA SER A 23 10.42 3.73 -23.37
C SER A 23 9.19 4.61 -23.17
N GLY A 24 8.91 4.99 -21.92
CA GLY A 24 7.71 5.75 -21.59
C GLY A 24 7.25 5.61 -20.15
N GLY A 25 6.12 6.23 -19.85
CA GLY A 25 5.38 6.04 -18.60
C GLY A 25 4.26 5.02 -18.77
N LEU A 26 4.10 4.11 -17.81
CA LEU A 26 2.95 3.23 -17.70
C LEU A 26 2.19 3.56 -16.42
N GLU A 27 1.01 4.15 -16.57
CA GLU A 27 0.08 4.41 -15.47
C GLU A 27 -0.85 3.20 -15.31
N LEU A 28 -0.98 2.71 -14.08
CA LEU A 28 -1.78 1.55 -13.71
C LEU A 28 -2.75 1.94 -12.58
N ARG A 29 -3.93 1.33 -12.58
CA ARG A 29 -4.84 1.34 -11.43
C ARG A 29 -5.39 -0.06 -11.22
N ALA A 30 -5.25 -0.59 -10.01
CA ALA A 30 -5.94 -1.81 -9.55
C ALA A 30 -6.96 -1.40 -8.47
N GLY A 31 -8.24 -1.35 -8.84
CA GLY A 31 -9.25 -0.67 -8.02
C GLY A 31 -8.84 0.78 -7.71
N ARG A 32 -8.67 1.10 -6.42
CA ARG A 32 -8.24 2.43 -5.94
C ARG A 32 -6.72 2.62 -5.85
N LEU A 33 -5.93 1.56 -6.02
CA LEU A 33 -4.48 1.59 -5.88
C LEU A 33 -3.82 2.00 -7.21
N PRO A 34 -3.16 3.17 -7.31
CA PRO A 34 -2.42 3.56 -8.49
C PRO A 34 -0.99 3.00 -8.45
N LEU A 35 -0.40 2.77 -9.62
CA LEU A 35 1.03 2.53 -9.79
C LEU A 35 1.50 3.23 -11.06
N SER A 36 2.51 4.07 -10.93
CA SER A 36 3.16 4.75 -12.05
C SER A 36 4.53 4.12 -12.27
N LEU A 37 4.78 3.58 -13.47
CA LEU A 37 6.07 3.02 -13.85
C LEU A 37 6.74 3.90 -14.89
N ARG A 38 8.06 4.03 -14.77
CA ARG A 38 8.92 4.60 -15.81
C ARG A 38 9.73 3.48 -16.43
N LEU A 39 9.71 3.43 -17.76
CA LEU A 39 10.37 2.39 -18.55
C LEU A 39 11.39 3.02 -19.51
N SER A 40 12.56 2.38 -19.62
CA SER A 40 13.62 2.75 -20.54
C SER A 40 14.09 1.50 -21.28
N ALA A 41 13.98 1.51 -22.62
CA ALA A 41 14.35 0.40 -23.48
C ALA A 41 13.72 -0.96 -23.08
N GLY A 42 12.48 -0.94 -22.57
CA GLY A 42 11.78 -2.14 -22.10
C GLY A 42 12.12 -2.58 -20.68
N GLU A 43 12.95 -1.84 -19.94
CA GLU A 43 13.30 -2.11 -18.55
C GLU A 43 12.61 -1.12 -17.60
N VAL A 44 12.28 -1.57 -16.38
CA VAL A 44 11.67 -0.70 -15.37
C VAL A 44 12.77 0.07 -14.63
N VAL A 45 12.78 1.39 -14.78
CA VAL A 45 13.76 2.31 -14.18
C VAL A 45 13.19 3.13 -13.03
N GLY A 46 11.87 3.12 -12.86
CA GLY A 46 11.20 3.82 -11.77
C GLY A 46 9.81 3.27 -11.52
N ALA A 47 9.36 3.35 -10.27
CA ALA A 47 8.03 2.93 -9.85
C ALA A 47 7.57 3.81 -8.69
N ALA A 48 6.27 4.13 -8.65
CA ALA A 48 5.69 4.88 -7.56
C ALA A 48 4.22 4.51 -7.33
N ILE A 49 3.83 4.36 -6.06
CA ILE A 49 2.45 4.45 -5.62
C ILE A 49 2.30 5.82 -4.98
N LEU A 50 1.68 6.77 -5.67
CA LEU A 50 1.59 8.17 -5.22
C LEU A 50 2.97 8.78 -4.88
N ASP A 51 3.27 9.03 -3.60
CA ASP A 51 4.54 9.57 -3.11
C ASP A 51 5.50 8.49 -2.57
N TRP A 52 5.11 7.22 -2.61
CA TRP A 52 5.98 6.11 -2.23
C TRP A 52 6.66 5.56 -3.48
N GLU A 53 7.97 5.79 -3.57
CA GLU A 53 8.77 5.50 -4.76
C GLU A 53 9.72 4.32 -4.56
N GLY A 54 10.18 3.76 -5.68
CA GLY A 54 11.24 2.76 -5.72
C GLY A 54 10.74 1.32 -5.85
N LEU A 55 11.68 0.38 -5.76
CA LEU A 55 11.42 -1.04 -5.92
C LEU A 55 10.42 -1.57 -4.86
N GLU A 56 10.45 -1.05 -3.64
CA GLU A 56 9.53 -1.48 -2.59
C GLU A 56 8.06 -1.16 -2.92
N ALA A 57 7.80 0.00 -3.53
CA ALA A 57 6.47 0.38 -3.99
C ALA A 57 5.97 -0.52 -5.14
N LEU A 58 6.85 -0.86 -6.08
CA LEU A 58 6.56 -1.82 -7.15
C LEU A 58 6.19 -3.18 -6.57
N LEU A 59 7.06 -3.74 -5.72
CA LEU A 59 6.91 -5.09 -5.18
C LEU A 59 5.69 -5.24 -4.26
N ALA A 60 5.18 -4.15 -3.70
CA ALA A 60 3.95 -4.15 -2.92
C ALA A 60 2.67 -4.07 -3.76
N PHE A 61 2.76 -3.66 -5.03
CA PHE A 61 1.61 -3.63 -5.94
C PHE A 61 1.25 -5.06 -6.42
N PRO A 62 -0.05 -5.39 -6.56
CA PRO A 62 -0.47 -6.71 -7.03
C PRO A 62 0.01 -6.98 -8.46
N LEU A 63 0.74 -8.08 -8.66
CA LEU A 63 1.20 -8.49 -10.00
C LEU A 63 0.04 -8.99 -10.89
N HIS A 64 -0.98 -9.60 -10.27
CA HIS A 64 -2.16 -10.14 -10.94
C HIS A 64 -3.45 -9.48 -10.43
N PRO A 65 -3.64 -8.17 -10.68
CA PRO A 65 -4.86 -7.50 -10.27
C PRO A 65 -6.05 -8.09 -11.03
N ARG A 66 -7.14 -8.39 -10.32
CA ARG A 66 -8.37 -8.95 -10.91
C ARG A 66 -9.07 -7.93 -11.80
N GLU A 67 -8.97 -6.67 -11.43
CA GLU A 67 -9.54 -5.57 -12.19
C GLU A 67 -8.66 -4.33 -12.21
N GLY A 68 -8.89 -3.49 -13.22
CA GLY A 68 -8.20 -2.21 -13.30
C GLY A 68 -8.00 -1.71 -14.72
N SER A 69 -7.22 -0.64 -14.83
CA SER A 69 -6.93 0.01 -16.11
C SER A 69 -5.44 0.31 -16.23
N PHE A 70 -4.95 0.39 -17.46
CA PHE A 70 -3.59 0.82 -17.75
C PHE A 70 -3.55 1.85 -18.89
N ARG A 71 -2.55 2.73 -18.86
CA ARG A 71 -2.24 3.68 -19.92
C ARG A 71 -0.73 3.84 -20.06
N PHE A 72 -0.20 3.39 -21.18
CA PHE A 72 1.17 3.62 -21.61
C PHE A 72 1.29 4.84 -22.52
N GLN A 73 2.18 5.74 -22.16
CA GLN A 73 2.54 6.95 -22.90
C GLN A 73 4.02 6.87 -23.30
N PRO A 74 4.32 6.75 -24.62
CA PRO A 74 5.70 6.74 -25.10
C PRO A 74 6.45 8.01 -24.70
N ALA A 75 7.72 7.87 -24.34
CA ALA A 75 8.64 8.96 -24.08
C ALA A 75 10.06 8.58 -24.51
N PRO A 76 10.97 9.54 -24.71
CA PRO A 76 12.37 9.24 -24.95
C PRO A 76 12.98 8.36 -23.85
N PRO A 77 13.96 7.49 -24.16
CA PRO A 77 14.67 6.71 -23.15
C PRO A 77 15.32 7.61 -22.08
N SER A 78 15.21 7.19 -20.82
CA SER A 78 15.88 7.84 -19.68
C SER A 78 17.26 7.19 -19.43
N PRO A 79 18.29 7.94 -19.00
CA PRO A 79 19.59 7.39 -18.60
C PRO A 79 19.56 6.66 -17.24
N GLU A 80 18.42 6.61 -16.57
CA GLU A 80 18.26 5.91 -15.29
C GLU A 80 18.54 4.41 -15.40
N ARG A 81 19.14 3.84 -14.36
CA ARG A 81 19.44 2.41 -14.31
C ARG A 81 18.17 1.62 -13.98
N PRO A 82 17.97 0.45 -14.61
CA PRO A 82 16.87 -0.41 -14.24
C PRO A 82 17.02 -0.91 -12.80
N PHE A 83 15.89 -1.15 -12.11
CA PHE A 83 15.93 -1.75 -10.77
C PHE A 83 16.60 -3.12 -10.80
N LEU A 84 16.18 -3.96 -11.75
CA LEU A 84 16.69 -5.28 -12.05
C LEU A 84 16.46 -5.55 -13.55
N PRO A 85 17.19 -6.48 -14.18
CA PRO A 85 16.83 -6.98 -15.50
C PRO A 85 15.39 -7.50 -15.50
N PHE A 86 14.61 -7.19 -16.54
CA PHE A 86 13.18 -7.48 -16.59
C PHE A 86 12.79 -8.91 -16.17
N PRO A 87 13.42 -10.01 -16.64
CA PRO A 87 13.06 -11.35 -16.20
C PRO A 87 13.28 -11.57 -14.69
N ALA A 88 14.37 -11.03 -14.14
CA ALA A 88 14.67 -11.11 -12.71
C ALA A 88 13.68 -10.26 -11.89
N LEU A 89 13.30 -9.09 -12.40
CA LEU A 89 12.30 -8.24 -11.79
C LEU A 89 10.94 -8.94 -11.70
N MET A 90 10.49 -9.58 -12.78
CA MET A 90 9.22 -10.31 -12.80
C MET A 90 9.23 -11.49 -11.83
N GLY A 91 10.33 -12.24 -11.76
CA GLY A 91 10.49 -13.33 -10.80
C GLY A 91 10.47 -12.85 -9.35
N GLU A 92 11.18 -11.77 -9.04
CA GLU A 92 11.19 -11.17 -7.70
C GLU A 92 9.82 -10.61 -7.32
N TRP A 93 9.14 -9.94 -8.25
CA TRP A 93 7.82 -9.39 -8.01
C TRP A 93 6.78 -10.48 -7.70
N ALA A 94 6.81 -11.59 -8.43
CA ALA A 94 5.96 -12.75 -8.15
C ALA A 94 6.26 -13.33 -6.76
N ARG A 95 7.54 -13.61 -6.46
CA ARG A 95 7.99 -14.15 -5.16
C ARG A 95 7.52 -13.28 -4.00
N VAL A 96 7.66 -11.96 -4.12
CA VAL A 96 7.28 -11.01 -3.07
C VAL A 96 5.77 -10.91 -2.91
N ASN A 97 4.98 -10.99 -3.99
CA ASN A 97 3.52 -11.06 -3.89
C ASN A 97 3.07 -12.31 -3.11
N ASP A 98 3.65 -13.47 -3.40
CA ASP A 98 3.35 -14.72 -2.69
C ASP A 98 3.71 -14.61 -1.19
N GLU A 99 4.82 -13.95 -0.87
CA GLU A 99 5.22 -13.70 0.52
C GLU A 99 4.26 -12.76 1.23
N TRP A 100 3.81 -11.68 0.58
CA TRP A 100 2.80 -10.80 1.15
C TRP A 100 1.50 -11.55 1.43
N ASP A 101 1.03 -12.38 0.50
CA ASP A 101 -0.17 -13.18 0.70
C ASP A 101 -0.02 -14.16 1.87
N ARG A 102 1.15 -14.80 2.00
CA ARG A 102 1.48 -15.65 3.15
C ARG A 102 1.47 -14.86 4.46
N PHE A 103 2.16 -13.71 4.53
CA PHE A 103 2.27 -12.93 5.77
C PHE A 103 0.92 -12.40 6.23
N ARG A 104 0.06 -11.99 5.30
CA ARG A 104 -1.28 -11.47 5.55
C ARG A 104 -2.27 -12.45 6.16
N THR A 105 -1.91 -13.73 6.21
CA THR A 105 -2.69 -14.73 6.96
C THR A 105 -2.70 -14.47 8.47
N LEU A 106 -1.62 -13.90 9.03
CA LEU A 106 -1.46 -13.60 10.47
C LEU A 106 -1.33 -12.10 10.77
N VAL A 107 -0.72 -11.33 9.88
CA VAL A 107 -0.51 -9.87 10.02
C VAL A 107 -1.06 -9.19 8.78
N ASP A 108 -2.25 -8.66 8.87
CA ASP A 108 -3.05 -8.17 7.73
C ASP A 108 -2.44 -7.00 6.95
N SER A 109 -1.70 -6.12 7.61
CA SER A 109 -0.94 -5.07 6.94
C SER A 109 0.31 -4.67 7.74
N PRO A 110 1.30 -4.05 7.08
CA PRO A 110 2.45 -3.45 7.79
C PRO A 110 2.09 -2.32 8.76
N SER A 111 0.88 -1.76 8.65
CA SER A 111 0.34 -0.78 9.59
C SER A 111 -0.14 -1.43 10.89
N ARG A 112 -0.40 -2.74 10.93
CA ARG A 112 -0.82 -3.44 12.14
C ARG A 112 0.15 -3.19 13.30
N VAL A 113 -0.37 -2.71 14.42
CA VAL A 113 0.39 -2.56 15.66
C VAL A 113 0.48 -3.89 16.39
N LEU A 114 1.68 -4.29 16.76
CA LEU A 114 1.99 -5.51 17.51
C LEU A 114 2.58 -5.15 18.88
N GLU A 115 2.32 -6.00 19.87
CA GLU A 115 2.92 -5.94 21.21
C GLU A 115 3.79 -7.18 21.44
N ALA A 116 4.96 -6.99 22.06
CA ALA A 116 5.78 -8.10 22.51
C ALA A 116 5.25 -8.65 23.84
N ILE A 117 4.86 -9.93 23.87
CA ILE A 117 4.39 -10.58 25.10
C ILE A 117 5.54 -10.73 26.11
N ARG A 118 6.72 -11.04 25.60
CA ARG A 118 7.98 -11.08 26.36
C ARG A 118 9.03 -10.30 25.57
N PRO A 119 9.37 -9.05 25.96
CA PRO A 119 10.34 -8.24 25.25
C PRO A 119 11.75 -8.86 25.33
N LYS A 120 12.12 -9.61 24.30
CA LYS A 120 13.46 -10.16 24.07
C LYS A 120 13.89 -9.81 22.65
N GLU A 121 15.19 -9.80 22.38
CA GLU A 121 15.68 -9.65 21.01
C GLU A 121 15.12 -10.77 20.09
N PRO A 122 14.70 -10.47 18.85
CA PRO A 122 14.68 -9.15 18.19
C PRO A 122 13.39 -8.33 18.45
N TYR A 123 12.43 -8.87 19.20
CA TYR A 123 11.08 -8.35 19.38
C TYR A 123 10.93 -7.21 20.38
N GLY A 124 12.00 -6.84 21.10
CA GLY A 124 12.00 -5.73 22.06
C GLY A 124 11.49 -4.40 21.47
N VAL A 125 11.66 -4.19 20.16
CA VAL A 125 11.17 -2.98 19.47
C VAL A 125 9.64 -2.79 19.52
N PHE A 126 8.88 -3.86 19.76
CA PHE A 126 7.42 -3.87 19.86
C PHE A 126 6.89 -3.66 21.29
N GLN A 127 7.77 -3.48 22.28
CA GLN A 127 7.35 -3.14 23.63
C GLN A 127 6.59 -1.81 23.64
N GLY A 128 5.37 -1.81 24.20
CA GLY A 128 4.49 -0.64 24.24
C GLY A 128 3.71 -0.37 22.94
N GLY A 129 3.74 -1.31 22.00
CA GLY A 129 2.91 -1.31 20.80
C GLY A 129 3.58 -0.56 19.65
N LYS A 130 4.04 -1.29 18.62
CA LYS A 130 4.63 -0.69 17.42
C LYS A 130 4.13 -1.36 16.14
N SER A 131 3.98 -0.59 15.07
CA SER A 131 3.65 -1.17 13.75
C SER A 131 4.85 -1.84 13.11
N VAL A 132 4.61 -2.76 12.18
CA VAL A 132 5.69 -3.40 11.40
C VAL A 132 6.51 -2.37 10.63
N ARG A 133 5.88 -1.32 10.08
CA ARG A 133 6.60 -0.20 9.42
C ARG A 133 7.57 0.51 10.36
N ALA A 134 7.11 0.83 11.57
CA ALA A 134 7.96 1.48 12.55
C ALA A 134 9.07 0.54 13.05
N ALA A 135 8.81 -0.76 13.13
CA ALA A 135 9.83 -1.77 13.43
C ALA A 135 10.87 -1.91 12.31
N ALA A 136 10.46 -1.88 11.03
CA ALA A 136 11.37 -1.88 9.88
C ALA A 136 12.38 -0.73 9.95
N LYS A 137 11.88 0.47 10.23
CA LYS A 137 12.72 1.66 10.44
C LYS A 137 13.66 1.50 11.64
N ALA A 138 13.17 0.96 12.76
CA ALA A 138 13.98 0.76 13.97
C ALA A 138 15.08 -0.28 13.77
N TRP A 139 14.81 -1.35 13.01
CA TRP A 139 15.78 -2.39 12.68
C TRP A 139 16.72 -2.01 11.52
N GLY A 140 16.39 -0.98 10.74
CA GLY A 140 17.16 -0.62 9.54
C GLY A 140 17.11 -1.68 8.44
N VAL A 141 15.98 -2.38 8.30
CA VAL A 141 15.79 -3.45 7.31
C VAL A 141 14.65 -3.13 6.34
N PRO A 142 14.65 -3.69 5.11
CA PRO A 142 13.53 -3.60 4.19
C PRO A 142 12.21 -4.07 4.82
N LEU A 143 11.08 -3.49 4.40
CA LEU A 143 9.78 -3.78 5.01
C LEU A 143 9.40 -5.25 4.92
N LEU A 144 9.75 -5.93 3.83
CA LEU A 144 9.50 -7.34 3.64
C LEU A 144 10.20 -8.19 4.71
N ILE A 145 11.46 -7.87 5.05
CA ILE A 145 12.21 -8.54 6.12
C ILE A 145 11.57 -8.25 7.48
N ALA A 146 11.14 -7.01 7.71
CA ALA A 146 10.44 -6.67 8.95
C ALA A 146 9.11 -7.40 9.08
N MET A 147 8.38 -7.56 7.96
CA MET A 147 7.13 -8.31 7.89
C MET A 147 7.36 -9.79 8.16
N GLU A 148 8.40 -10.39 7.60
CA GLU A 148 8.77 -11.77 7.87
C GLU A 148 9.04 -11.99 9.36
N ARG A 149 9.85 -11.13 9.98
CA ARG A 149 10.14 -11.18 11.43
C ARG A 149 8.87 -11.04 12.26
N ALA A 150 8.00 -10.09 11.90
CA ALA A 150 6.73 -9.87 12.58
C ALA A 150 5.79 -11.08 12.45
N TYR A 151 5.67 -11.64 11.24
CA TYR A 151 4.89 -12.85 10.96
C TYR A 151 5.38 -14.03 11.80
N MET A 152 6.70 -14.27 11.83
CA MET A 152 7.31 -15.32 12.64
C MET A 152 7.05 -15.12 14.12
N GLY A 153 7.22 -13.90 14.63
CA GLY A 153 6.93 -13.57 16.03
C GLY A 153 5.47 -13.80 16.43
N VAL A 154 4.51 -13.47 15.54
CA VAL A 154 3.08 -13.77 15.78
C VAL A 154 2.83 -15.27 15.74
N ARG A 155 3.40 -15.98 14.76
CA ARG A 155 3.25 -17.43 14.60
C ARG A 155 3.80 -18.21 15.81
N GLU A 156 4.90 -17.73 16.39
CA GLU A 156 5.56 -18.35 17.54
C GLU A 156 4.98 -17.89 18.89
N GLY A 157 4.04 -16.94 18.88
CA GLY A 157 3.42 -16.40 20.09
C GLY A 157 4.30 -15.45 20.90
N ASP A 158 5.37 -14.92 20.30
CA ASP A 158 6.21 -13.88 20.92
C ASP A 158 5.62 -12.47 20.71
N LEU A 159 4.83 -12.29 19.64
CA LEU A 159 4.12 -11.06 19.31
C LEU A 159 2.60 -11.27 19.29
N TYR A 160 1.86 -10.24 19.70
CA TYR A 160 0.40 -10.24 19.66
C TYR A 160 -0.14 -9.05 18.85
N PRO A 161 -1.06 -9.27 17.89
CA PRO A 161 -1.66 -8.18 17.13
C PRO A 161 -2.68 -7.39 17.95
N LEU A 162 -2.47 -6.09 18.08
CA LEU A 162 -3.41 -5.17 18.71
C LEU A 162 -4.48 -4.71 17.71
N ARG A 163 -5.66 -4.33 18.23
CA ARG A 163 -6.76 -3.73 17.44
C ARG A 163 -6.50 -2.27 17.06
N ARG A 164 -5.28 -1.97 16.62
CA ARG A 164 -4.79 -0.64 16.26
C ARG A 164 -3.90 -0.74 15.03
N TYR A 165 -3.87 0.34 14.27
CA TYR A 165 -3.01 0.48 13.10
C TYR A 165 -2.19 1.77 13.21
N ALA A 166 -1.07 1.85 12.50
CA ALA A 166 -0.20 3.01 12.46
C ALA A 166 -0.95 4.29 12.07
N TRP A 167 -1.91 4.17 11.16
CA TRP A 167 -2.70 5.28 10.66
C TRP A 167 -3.66 5.89 11.70
N TYR A 168 -3.87 5.24 12.85
CA TYR A 168 -4.65 5.82 13.96
C TYR A 168 -4.00 7.11 14.49
N ALA A 169 -2.68 7.25 14.37
CA ALA A 169 -1.97 8.44 14.83
C ALA A 169 -2.14 9.66 13.89
N LEU A 170 -2.71 9.46 12.69
CA LEU A 170 -2.89 10.54 11.72
C LEU A 170 -3.89 11.57 12.23
N ARG A 171 -3.60 12.85 11.98
CA ARG A 171 -4.54 13.95 12.13
C ARG A 171 -4.89 14.44 10.74
N ILE A 172 -6.16 14.31 10.38
CA ILE A 172 -6.66 14.72 9.06
C ILE A 172 -7.51 15.96 9.25
N ARG A 173 -7.21 17.00 8.46
CA ARG A 173 -8.05 18.18 8.32
C ARG A 173 -8.75 18.12 6.98
N HIS A 174 -10.06 17.89 6.99
CA HIS A 174 -10.88 17.93 5.80
C HIS A 174 -11.14 19.39 5.41
N GLN A 175 -10.69 19.81 4.22
CA GLN A 175 -10.78 21.20 3.76
C GLN A 175 -12.04 21.50 2.91
N GLY A 176 -13.08 20.67 3.00
CA GLY A 176 -14.44 21.06 2.63
C GLY A 176 -14.66 21.41 1.16
N ARG A 177 -14.03 20.68 0.22
CA ARG A 177 -14.57 20.65 -1.14
C ARG A 177 -15.75 19.68 -1.13
N ARG A 178 -16.95 20.16 -1.46
CA ARG A 178 -18.15 19.33 -1.68
C ARG A 178 -17.84 18.28 -2.78
N SER A 179 -17.23 17.16 -2.42
CA SER A 179 -17.15 16.00 -3.28
C SER A 179 -18.45 15.20 -3.16
N ARG A 180 -18.78 14.39 -4.17
CA ARG A 180 -20.06 13.64 -4.29
C ARG A 180 -20.28 12.55 -3.22
N THR A 181 -19.51 12.59 -2.13
CA THR A 181 -19.31 11.52 -1.15
C THR A 181 -20.01 11.76 0.19
N LEU A 182 -20.96 12.70 0.21
CA LEU A 182 -21.28 13.46 1.41
C LEU A 182 -22.21 12.79 2.43
N GLU A 183 -23.05 11.83 2.05
CA GLU A 183 -24.01 11.26 3.02
C GLU A 183 -23.39 10.18 3.90
N GLU A 184 -22.65 9.21 3.33
CA GLU A 184 -22.07 8.10 4.11
C GLU A 184 -21.05 8.60 5.15
N PHE A 185 -20.23 9.59 4.80
CA PHE A 185 -19.14 10.07 5.65
C PHE A 185 -19.50 11.30 6.48
N GLY A 186 -20.74 11.82 6.42
CA GLY A 186 -21.10 13.12 6.99
C GLY A 186 -20.70 13.31 8.46
N HIS A 187 -20.99 12.32 9.32
CA HIS A 187 -20.59 12.36 10.73
C HIS A 187 -19.06 12.34 10.90
N LEU A 188 -18.36 11.45 10.20
CA LEU A 188 -16.90 11.37 10.24
C LEU A 188 -16.26 12.70 9.80
N LEU A 189 -16.69 13.27 8.67
CA LEU A 189 -16.16 14.53 8.14
C LEU A 189 -16.27 15.68 9.15
N SER A 190 -17.34 15.71 9.95
CA SER A 190 -17.51 16.73 11.00
C SER A 190 -16.46 16.65 12.13
N LEU A 191 -15.83 15.49 12.30
CA LEU A 191 -14.80 15.24 13.32
C LEU A 191 -13.37 15.45 12.80
N LEU A 192 -13.18 15.56 11.47
CA LEU A 192 -11.88 15.70 10.81
C LEU A 192 -11.45 17.16 10.66
N ASP A 193 -11.32 17.86 11.79
CA ASP A 193 -10.85 19.26 11.84
C ASP A 193 -9.33 19.39 12.07
N GLY A 194 -8.65 18.27 12.33
CA GLY A 194 -7.21 18.19 12.63
C GLY A 194 -6.86 18.34 14.11
N SER A 195 -7.83 18.57 15.00
CA SER A 195 -7.60 18.62 16.45
C SER A 195 -7.32 17.23 17.04
N ARG A 196 -8.04 16.22 16.53
CA ARG A 196 -7.99 14.83 16.97
C ARG A 196 -7.28 13.94 15.97
N ASN A 197 -6.66 12.88 16.48
CA ASN A 197 -6.16 11.79 15.66
C ASN A 197 -7.27 10.77 15.36
N LEU A 198 -7.09 9.97 14.31
CA LEU A 198 -8.10 9.01 13.88
C LEU A 198 -8.40 7.93 14.93
N GLY A 199 -7.43 7.60 15.80
CA GLY A 199 -7.65 6.69 16.93
C GLY A 199 -8.62 7.27 17.97
N GLU A 200 -8.53 8.56 18.26
CA GLU A 200 -9.48 9.29 19.13
C GLU A 200 -10.87 9.34 18.51
N VAL A 201 -10.96 9.63 17.20
CA VAL A 201 -12.23 9.62 16.46
C VAL A 201 -12.89 8.23 16.49
N ILE A 202 -12.12 7.15 16.38
CA ILE A 202 -12.63 5.78 16.50
C ILE A 202 -13.06 5.48 17.93
N ALA A 203 -12.32 5.96 18.93
CA ALA A 203 -12.67 5.80 20.35
C ALA A 203 -13.97 6.52 20.73
N GLU A 204 -14.35 7.59 20.01
CA GLU A 204 -15.64 8.28 20.15
C GLU A 204 -16.82 7.54 19.49
N GLY A 205 -16.57 6.37 18.89
CA GLY A 205 -17.62 5.49 18.38
C GLY A 205 -17.73 5.43 16.86
N VAL A 206 -16.85 6.12 16.11
CA VAL A 206 -16.83 5.99 14.65
C VAL A 206 -16.30 4.60 14.25
N PRO A 207 -17.03 3.83 13.43
CA PRO A 207 -16.57 2.51 13.00
C PRO A 207 -15.26 2.56 12.23
N VAL A 208 -14.32 1.66 12.56
CA VAL A 208 -13.01 1.57 11.89
C VAL A 208 -13.13 1.37 10.38
N GLY A 209 -14.08 0.55 9.92
CA GLY A 209 -14.35 0.33 8.49
C GLY A 209 -14.81 1.59 7.76
N LEU A 210 -15.60 2.45 8.41
CA LEU A 210 -16.02 3.73 7.85
C LEU A 210 -14.81 4.66 7.65
N VAL A 211 -13.94 4.76 8.66
CA VAL A 211 -12.71 5.57 8.57
C VAL A 211 -11.80 5.02 7.48
N ARG A 212 -11.64 3.70 7.37
CA ARG A 212 -10.81 3.06 6.36
C ARG A 212 -11.32 3.34 4.94
N ARG A 213 -12.61 3.14 4.66
CA ARG A 213 -13.21 3.44 3.35
C ARG A 213 -13.04 4.91 2.98
N TYR A 214 -13.29 5.82 3.93
CA TYR A 214 -13.05 7.24 3.72
C TYR A 214 -11.59 7.53 3.34
N LEU A 215 -10.62 6.98 4.07
CA LEU A 215 -9.20 7.20 3.78
C LEU A 215 -8.82 6.69 2.40
N VAL A 216 -9.22 5.46 2.05
CA VAL A 216 -8.94 4.89 0.72
C VAL A 216 -9.48 5.80 -0.39
N GLN A 217 -10.72 6.25 -0.26
CA GLN A 217 -11.33 7.13 -1.25
C GLN A 217 -10.66 8.51 -1.30
N ALA A 218 -10.44 9.14 -0.15
CA ALA A 218 -9.87 10.48 -0.07
C ALA A 218 -8.41 10.53 -0.52
N LEU A 219 -7.61 9.50 -0.22
CA LEU A 219 -6.23 9.37 -0.69
C LEU A 219 -6.18 9.14 -2.21
N ALA A 220 -7.01 8.23 -2.73
CA ALA A 220 -7.06 7.94 -4.16
C ALA A 220 -7.56 9.13 -5.00
N ALA A 221 -8.48 9.93 -4.45
CA ALA A 221 -8.99 11.15 -5.07
C ALA A 221 -8.05 12.37 -4.89
N GLY A 222 -7.02 12.26 -4.04
CA GLY A 222 -6.13 13.37 -3.71
C GLY A 222 -6.77 14.45 -2.83
N GLU A 223 -7.90 14.15 -2.18
CA GLU A 223 -8.55 15.05 -1.21
C GLU A 223 -7.77 15.10 0.11
N VAL A 224 -7.07 14.02 0.43
CA VAL A 224 -6.23 13.88 1.62
C VAL A 224 -4.81 13.52 1.16
N MET A 225 -3.82 14.28 1.62
CA MET A 225 -2.43 14.16 1.16
C MET A 225 -1.42 14.16 2.32
N PRO A 226 -1.54 13.26 3.31
CA PRO A 226 -0.54 13.11 4.35
C PRO A 226 0.78 12.62 3.73
N PRO A 227 1.93 12.90 4.38
CA PRO A 227 3.19 12.30 3.99
C PRO A 227 3.12 10.77 4.05
N GLY A 228 3.59 10.10 2.99
CA GLY A 228 3.55 8.64 2.91
C GLY A 228 2.20 8.08 2.49
N ARG A 229 1.37 8.88 1.80
CA ARG A 229 0.03 8.47 1.34
C ARG A 229 0.05 7.23 0.46
N GLY A 230 1.13 6.98 -0.27
CA GLY A 230 1.28 5.82 -1.14
C GLY A 230 1.28 4.51 -0.39
N TRP A 231 2.18 4.39 0.59
CA TRP A 231 2.26 3.20 1.42
C TRP A 231 1.03 3.07 2.34
N LEU A 232 0.46 4.19 2.78
CA LEU A 232 -0.76 4.23 3.57
C LEU A 232 -1.94 3.65 2.78
N LEU A 233 -2.12 4.12 1.55
CA LEU A 233 -3.16 3.60 0.66
C LEU A 233 -2.98 2.10 0.43
N ARG A 234 -1.74 1.64 0.24
CA ARG A 234 -1.48 0.21 0.08
C ARG A 234 -1.88 -0.60 1.32
N ASP A 235 -1.48 -0.16 2.50
CA ASP A 235 -1.83 -0.85 3.75
C ASP A 235 -3.35 -0.91 3.97
N LEU A 236 -4.05 0.21 3.74
CA LEU A 236 -5.50 0.26 3.88
C LEU A 236 -6.21 -0.68 2.91
N THR A 237 -5.73 -0.80 1.65
CA THR A 237 -6.31 -1.74 0.68
C THR A 237 -6.08 -3.20 1.11
N TRP A 238 -4.91 -3.55 1.65
CA TRP A 238 -4.69 -4.87 2.24
C TRP A 238 -5.63 -5.19 3.40
N GLU A 239 -5.90 -4.22 4.26
CA GLU A 239 -6.83 -4.37 5.39
C GLU A 239 -8.27 -4.59 4.91
N MET A 240 -8.72 -3.87 3.87
CA MET A 240 -10.05 -4.07 3.27
C MET A 240 -10.19 -5.45 2.61
N GLU A 241 -9.17 -5.88 1.86
CA GLU A 241 -9.13 -7.23 1.25
C GLU A 241 -9.28 -8.33 2.31
N ARG A 242 -8.70 -8.15 3.50
CA ARG A 242 -8.75 -9.12 4.61
C ARG A 242 -10.10 -9.18 5.30
N GLU A 243 -10.76 -8.04 5.48
CA GLU A 243 -12.07 -7.93 6.14
C GLU A 243 -13.23 -8.37 5.21
N GLY A 244 -12.96 -8.60 3.93
CA GLY A 244 -14.00 -8.92 2.93
C GLY A 244 -14.90 -7.72 2.64
N GLU A 245 -14.46 -6.50 2.98
CA GLU A 245 -15.20 -5.28 2.66
C GLU A 245 -15.14 -5.05 1.14
N PRO A 246 -16.28 -4.78 0.46
CA PRO A 246 -16.25 -4.44 -0.94
C PRO A 246 -15.45 -3.15 -1.14
N THR A 247 -14.51 -3.16 -2.08
CA THR A 247 -13.84 -1.94 -2.53
C THR A 247 -14.92 -0.99 -3.06
N PRO A 248 -15.09 0.23 -2.51
CA PRO A 248 -16.13 1.14 -2.96
C PRO A 248 -15.91 1.52 -4.43
N PRO A 249 -16.98 1.51 -5.25
CA PRO A 249 -16.93 1.64 -6.72
C PRO A 249 -16.26 2.93 -7.18
#